data_AF-K9BNP5-F1
#
_entry.id   AF-K9BNP5-F1
#
_cell.length_a   1.000
_cell.length_b   1.000
_cell.length_c   1.000
_cell.angle_alpha   90.00
_cell.angle_beta   90.00
_cell.angle_gamma   90.00
#
_symmetry.space_group_name_H-M   'P 1'
#
loop_
_entity.id
_entity.type
_entity.pdbx_description
1 polymer ?
#
loop_
_entity_poly.entity_id
_entity_poly.type
_entity_poly.pdbx_seq_one_letter_code
_entity_poly.pdbx_strand_id
1 'polypeptide(L)'
;MQYLVSKDLGYGIYLGKKSLRSPGKEYVVFKSKKEMFVGVESYVYDEKSRKLIWEGITSMKHLDPIIIGFADTEEEAIELAF
;
A
#
# COMPACT_ATOMS: atom_id res chain seq x y z
N MET A 1 -5.46 5.51 -7.54
CA MET A 1 -5.04 6.36 -6.38
C MET A 1 -3.57 6.05 -6.08
N GLN A 2 -2.72 7.03 -5.77
CA GLN A 2 -1.30 6.78 -5.50
C GLN A 2 -1.04 6.72 -3.99
N TYR A 3 -0.32 5.68 -3.57
CA TYR A 3 0.06 5.41 -2.18
C TYR A 3 1.58 5.33 -2.07
N LEU A 4 2.17 6.12 -1.17
CA LEU A 4 3.56 6.02 -0.79
C LEU A 4 3.69 5.04 0.37
N VAL A 5 4.60 4.07 0.30
CA VAL A 5 4.89 3.20 1.45
C VAL A 5 5.38 4.08 2.59
N SER A 6 4.62 4.18 3.67
CA SER A 6 4.90 5.11 4.78
C SER A 6 5.39 4.40 6.03
N LYS A 7 5.12 3.09 6.17
CA LYS A 7 5.49 2.32 7.37
C LYS A 7 5.62 0.83 7.08
N ASP A 8 6.54 0.18 7.78
CA ASP A 8 6.61 -1.28 7.91
C ASP A 8 5.96 -1.67 9.25
N LEU A 9 4.98 -2.56 9.21
CA LEU A 9 4.27 -3.08 10.39
C LEU A 9 4.81 -4.46 10.82
N GLY A 10 5.82 -4.99 10.11
CA GLY A 10 6.40 -6.30 10.34
C GLY A 10 5.65 -7.42 9.61
N TYR A 11 6.23 -8.63 9.61
CA TYR A 11 5.66 -9.82 8.98
C TYR A 11 5.32 -9.67 7.48
N GLY A 12 6.01 -8.75 6.80
CA GLY A 12 5.76 -8.38 5.41
C GLY A 12 4.48 -7.58 5.21
N ILE A 13 3.97 -6.90 6.25
CA ILE A 13 2.81 -6.01 6.17
C ILE A 13 3.30 -4.57 6.17
N TYR A 14 2.76 -3.79 5.24
CA TYR A 14 3.16 -2.41 5.00
C TYR A 14 1.94 -1.51 4.96
N LEU A 15 2.17 -0.26 5.35
CA LEU A 15 1.22 0.81 5.29
C LEU A 15 1.58 1.74 4.13
N GLY A 16 0.64 2.00 3.25
CA GLY A 16 0.73 3.01 2.21
C GLY A 16 -0.11 4.23 2.57
N LYS A 17 0.45 5.42 2.48
CA LYS A 17 -0.26 6.69 2.66
C LYS A 17 -0.57 7.34 1.31
N LYS A 18 -1.82 7.74 1.12
CA LYS A 18 -2.29 8.44 -0.08
C LYS A 18 -1.61 9.79 -0.22
N SER A 19 -1.13 10.13 -1.41
CA SER A 19 -0.44 11.42 -1.63
C SER A 19 -1.40 12.61 -1.84
N LEU A 20 -2.66 12.34 -2.15
CA LEU A 20 -3.67 13.34 -2.50
C LEU A 20 -4.59 13.67 -1.31
N ARG A 21 -4.84 14.97 -1.09
CA ARG A 21 -5.79 15.53 -0.09
C ARG A 21 -7.27 15.30 -0.46
N SER A 22 -7.62 14.08 -0.84
CA SER A 22 -9.01 13.71 -1.07
C SER A 22 -9.50 12.87 0.11
N PRO A 23 -10.63 13.25 0.75
CA PRO A 23 -11.16 12.50 1.89
C PRO A 23 -11.44 11.04 1.49
N GLY A 24 -11.21 10.12 2.43
CA GLY A 24 -11.47 8.69 2.26
C GLY A 24 -10.27 7.88 1.74
N LYS A 25 -10.09 6.69 2.32
CA LYS A 25 -9.02 5.71 1.99
C LYS A 25 -7.63 6.34 2.04
N GLU A 26 -7.38 7.13 3.08
CA GLU A 26 -6.10 7.81 3.35
C GLU A 26 -4.95 6.80 3.45
N TYR A 27 -5.23 5.63 4.01
CA TYR A 27 -4.27 4.56 4.21
C TYR A 27 -4.69 3.28 3.47
N VAL A 28 -3.70 2.56 2.96
CA VAL A 28 -3.84 1.21 2.43
C VAL A 28 -2.93 0.28 3.21
N VAL A 29 -3.47 -0.85 3.63
CA VAL A 29 -2.73 -1.91 4.30
C VAL A 29 -2.52 -3.01 3.28
N PHE A 30 -1.28 -3.44 3.09
CA PHE A 30 -0.98 -4.48 2.12
C PHE A 30 0.16 -5.37 2.58
N LYS A 31 0.14 -6.61 2.10
CA LYS A 31 1.16 -7.62 2.37
C LYS A 31 2.06 -7.80 1.16
N SER A 32 3.35 -7.85 1.41
CA SER A 32 4.38 -8.17 0.42
C SER A 32 5.32 -9.24 0.94
N LYS A 33 5.81 -10.10 0.03
CA LYS A 33 6.86 -11.08 0.33
C LYS A 33 8.26 -10.49 0.20
N LYS A 34 8.38 -9.31 -0.42
CA LYS A 34 9.63 -8.56 -0.57
C LYS A 34 9.62 -7.40 0.40
N GLU A 35 10.79 -7.09 0.94
CA GLU A 35 11.02 -5.88 1.69
C GLU A 35 10.73 -4.64 0.82
N MET A 36 9.97 -3.70 1.37
CA MET A 36 9.57 -2.47 0.70
C MET A 36 10.34 -1.29 1.29
N PHE A 37 10.74 -0.35 0.45
CA PHE A 37 11.45 0.86 0.85
C PHE A 37 10.45 1.93 1.33
N VAL A 38 10.33 2.02 2.65
CA VAL A 38 9.53 3.04 3.33
C VAL A 38 10.02 4.45 2.98
N GLY A 39 9.09 5.32 2.58
CA GLY A 39 9.32 6.72 2.21
C GLY A 39 9.81 6.92 0.78
N VAL A 40 10.06 5.84 0.02
CA VAL A 40 10.64 5.91 -1.33
C VAL A 40 9.74 5.24 -2.37
N GLU A 41 9.20 4.06 -2.09
CA GLU A 41 8.36 3.33 -3.06
C GLU A 41 6.92 3.87 -3.11
N SER A 42 6.44 4.15 -4.31
CA SER A 42 5.04 4.54 -4.57
C SER A 42 4.32 3.52 -5.44
N TYR A 43 3.06 3.27 -5.10
CA TYR A 43 2.19 2.32 -5.77
C TYR A 43 0.90 3.00 -6.22
N VAL A 44 0.47 2.69 -7.43
CA VAL A 44 -0.83 3.09 -7.95
C VAL A 44 -1.82 1.96 -7.68
N TYR A 45 -2.85 2.27 -6.90
CA TYR A 45 -4.00 1.42 -6.75
C TYR A 45 -4.87 1.47 -8.02
N ASP A 46 -4.99 0.31 -8.68
CA ASP A 46 -5.89 0.05 -9.80
C ASP A 46 -7.21 -0.55 -9.27
N GLU A 47 -8.29 0.22 -9.33
CA GLU A 47 -9.60 -0.17 -8.79
C GLU A 47 -10.25 -1.32 -9.57
N LYS A 48 -9.95 -1.44 -10.87
CA LYS A 48 -10.51 -2.50 -11.74
C LYS A 48 -9.99 -3.87 -11.35
N SER A 49 -8.69 -3.95 -11.06
CA SER A 49 -7.99 -5.19 -10.72
C SER A 49 -7.85 -5.39 -9.21
N ARG A 50 -8.14 -4.37 -8.41
CA ARG A 50 -7.94 -4.32 -6.95
C ARG A 50 -6.49 -4.63 -6.57
N LYS A 51 -5.53 -4.02 -7.27
CA LYS A 51 -4.08 -4.27 -7.10
C LYS A 51 -3.30 -2.98 -6.90
N LEU A 52 -2.19 -3.08 -6.17
CA LEU A 52 -1.17 -2.03 -6.08
C LEU A 52 -0.10 -2.29 -7.14
N ILE A 53 0.04 -1.36 -8.09
CA ILE A 53 0.97 -1.44 -9.20
C ILE A 53 2.12 -0.47 -8.92
N TRP A 54 3.35 -0.97 -8.86
CA TRP A 54 4.53 -0.12 -8.68
C TRP A 54 4.79 0.70 -9.96
N GLU A 55 5.02 2.02 -9.83
CA GLU A 55 5.32 2.86 -11.00
C GLU A 55 6.74 2.68 -11.55
N GLY A 56 7.61 1.95 -10.83
CA GLY A 56 9.03 1.86 -11.17
C GLY A 56 9.38 1.00 -12.38
N ILE A 57 8.77 -0.18 -12.59
CA ILE A 57 9.19 -1.11 -13.66
C ILE A 57 8.03 -2.03 -14.08
N THR A 58 7.60 -1.92 -15.34
CA THR A 58 6.54 -2.71 -16.01
C THR A 58 6.81 -4.22 -16.11
N SER A 59 7.98 -4.69 -15.67
CA SER A 59 8.48 -6.06 -15.90
C SER A 59 8.39 -7.02 -14.69
N MET A 60 8.00 -6.55 -13.50
CA MET A 60 7.87 -7.42 -12.31
C MET A 60 6.43 -7.90 -12.10
N LYS A 61 5.92 -8.69 -13.06
CA LYS A 61 4.60 -9.36 -13.06
C LYS A 61 4.30 -10.30 -11.89
N HIS A 62 5.19 -10.45 -10.91
CA HIS A 62 5.12 -11.49 -9.87
C HIS A 62 5.23 -10.98 -8.43
N LEU A 63 5.22 -9.67 -8.21
CA LEU A 63 5.37 -9.06 -6.88
C LEU A 63 4.16 -8.19 -6.51
N ASP A 64 2.97 -8.57 -6.98
CA ASP A 64 1.72 -7.88 -6.64
C ASP A 64 1.51 -7.93 -5.12
N PRO A 65 1.58 -6.78 -4.42
CA PRO A 65 1.25 -6.74 -3.01
C PRO A 65 -0.24 -7.07 -2.82
N ILE A 66 -0.55 -7.88 -1.81
CA ILE A 66 -1.92 -8.27 -1.50
C ILE A 66 -2.53 -7.19 -0.62
N ILE A 67 -3.56 -6.51 -1.10
CA ILE A 67 -4.27 -5.51 -0.30
C ILE A 67 -5.07 -6.23 0.78
N ILE A 68 -4.82 -5.85 2.04
CA ILE A 68 -5.56 -6.31 3.20
C ILE A 68 -6.79 -5.43 3.40
N GLY A 69 -6.63 -4.11 3.30
CA GLY A 69 -7.73 -3.17 3.48
C GLY A 69 -7.36 -1.72 3.25
N PHE A 70 -8.36 -0.84 3.38
CA PHE A 70 -8.23 0.60 3.36
C PHE A 70 -8.76 1.17 4.67
N ALA A 71 -8.17 2.26 5.11
CA ALA A 71 -8.55 2.96 6.33
C ALA A 71 -8.49 4.47 6.14
N ASP A 72 -9.23 5.20 6.95
CA ASP A 72 -9.24 6.66 6.95
C ASP A 72 -8.22 7.23 7.95
N THR A 73 -7.90 6.45 9.00
CA THR A 73 -6.88 6.81 10.00
C THR A 73 -5.73 5.80 10.04
N GLU A 74 -4.58 6.20 10.58
CA GLU A 74 -3.45 5.27 10.78
C GLU A 74 -3.78 4.20 11.82
N GLU A 75 -4.57 4.53 12.84
CA GLU A 75 -4.99 3.60 13.90
C GLU A 75 -5.85 2.46 13.35
N GLU A 76 -6.88 2.80 12.57
CA GLU A 76 -7.71 1.81 11.85
C GLU A 76 -6.87 0.93 10.92
N ALA A 77 -5.89 1.52 10.24
CA ALA A 77 -4.99 0.78 9.35
C ALA A 77 -4.11 -0.21 10.11
N ILE A 78 -3.68 0.13 11.32
CA ILE A 78 -2.92 -0.79 12.19
C ILE A 78 -3.83 -1.90 12.70
N GLU A 79 -5.07 -1.60 13.12
CA GLU A 79 -6.03 -2.63 13.53
C GLU A 79 -6.35 -3.62 12.39
N LEU A 80 -6.36 -3.16 11.14
CA LEU A 80 -6.53 -4.06 9.98
C LEU A 80 -5.33 -4.98 9.72
N ALA A 81 -4.16 -4.68 10.28
CA ALA A 81 -2.93 -5.43 10.07
C ALA A 81 -2.77 -6.63 11.01
N PHE A 82 -3.48 -6.65 12.15
CA PHE A 82 -3.33 -7.64 13.24
C PHE A 82 -4.65 -8.32 13.59
#